data_AF-A0A521CT36-F1
#
_entry.id   AF-A0A521CT36-F1
#
_cell.length_a   1.000
_cell.length_b   1.000
_cell.length_c   1.000
_cell.angle_alpha   90.00
_cell.angle_beta   90.00
_cell.angle_gamma   90.00
#
_symmetry.space_group_name_H-M   'P 1'
#
loop_
_entity.id
_entity.type
_entity.pdbx_description
1 polymer ?
#
loop_
_entity_poly.entity_id
_entity_poly.type
_entity_poly.pdbx_seq_one_letter_code
_entity_poly.pdbx_strand_id
1 'polypeptide(L)'
;MSNDYISSFFDNIKDKTTNPFFGTLIFVWLVRNWDLVYTIFNFDSDCTLLDKKDFIRNYYAEKVAWQEIGYNIIIAFGVMLLSYGLIIISRLVVNVTNHNIIPRMNEKTVSKLVVNKNRFETVKKTRDEYFIRIQEIEEQVVTLEQKNTLLKKQNIEDTERINGLNKTIERHESNSIESMSKISDFKSKLDDTEKDLAFSKIVLLKSEETIKKNNKDLTDLYNLIFGFLDQKFETLKVSPYQEFDIPLEIKDVYSNLHKNSSDLQDFDAVFFDVGRHLTGETKDRASFISHYIDKYIDLGLVANNGKNEKHKGLGGNLELTALGSIVFNSQELYELFKEFNII
;
A
#
# COMPACT_ATOMS: atom_id res chain seq x y z
N MET A 1 37.10 -40.12 -78.31
CA MET A 1 35.76 -40.47 -78.80
C MET A 1 35.13 -41.64 -78.06
N SER A 2 35.77 -42.80 -77.85
CA SER A 2 35.16 -43.91 -77.09
C SER A 2 34.98 -43.62 -75.58
N ASN A 3 35.89 -42.87 -74.97
CA ASN A 3 35.82 -42.54 -73.54
C ASN A 3 34.65 -41.62 -73.18
N ASP A 4 34.24 -40.71 -74.05
CA ASP A 4 33.20 -39.71 -73.76
C ASP A 4 31.78 -40.33 -73.74
N TYR A 5 31.57 -41.38 -74.55
CA TYR A 5 30.33 -42.16 -74.48
C TYR A 5 30.29 -43.00 -73.21
N ILE A 6 31.39 -43.66 -72.86
CA ILE A 6 31.46 -44.49 -71.66
C ILE A 6 31.26 -43.64 -70.40
N SER A 7 31.91 -42.48 -70.29
CA SER A 7 31.73 -41.56 -69.16
C SER A 7 30.29 -41.04 -69.07
N SER A 8 29.68 -40.60 -70.19
CA SER A 8 28.30 -40.11 -70.18
C SER A 8 27.25 -41.20 -69.86
N PHE A 9 27.49 -42.46 -70.22
CA PHE A 9 26.64 -43.58 -69.79
C PHE A 9 26.78 -43.83 -68.28
N PHE A 10 28.01 -43.85 -67.75
CA PHE A 10 28.23 -44.04 -66.31
C PHE A 10 27.72 -42.88 -65.47
N ASP A 11 27.82 -41.63 -65.95
CA ASP A 11 27.30 -40.47 -65.25
C ASP A 11 25.76 -40.50 -65.17
N ASN A 12 25.08 -40.89 -66.26
CA ASN A 12 23.62 -41.04 -66.27
C ASN A 12 23.14 -42.21 -65.39
N ILE A 13 23.89 -43.32 -65.38
CA ILE A 13 23.64 -44.43 -64.45
C ILE A 13 23.87 -43.96 -63.01
N LYS A 14 24.95 -43.24 -62.71
CA LYS A 14 25.25 -42.73 -61.37
C LYS A 14 24.16 -41.80 -60.86
N ASP A 15 23.68 -40.89 -61.68
CA ASP A 15 22.60 -39.96 -61.32
C ASP A 15 21.28 -40.70 -61.04
N LYS A 16 20.97 -41.77 -61.80
CA LYS A 16 19.76 -42.57 -61.60
C LYS A 16 19.89 -43.59 -60.47
N THR A 17 21.06 -44.19 -60.26
CA THR A 17 21.38 -45.14 -59.19
C THR A 17 21.53 -44.46 -57.83
N THR A 18 21.75 -43.13 -57.80
CA THR A 18 21.67 -42.33 -56.56
C THR A 18 20.27 -42.39 -55.95
N ASN A 19 19.23 -42.64 -56.75
CA ASN A 19 17.91 -42.93 -56.21
C ASN A 19 17.89 -44.38 -55.66
N PRO A 20 17.68 -44.56 -54.33
CA PRO A 20 17.72 -45.86 -53.68
C PRO A 20 16.70 -46.86 -54.26
N PHE A 21 15.61 -46.37 -54.86
CA PHE A 21 14.64 -47.22 -55.54
C PHE A 21 15.24 -47.89 -56.79
N PHE A 22 15.96 -47.15 -57.64
CA PHE A 22 16.57 -47.71 -58.83
C PHE A 22 17.68 -48.71 -58.50
N GLY A 23 18.48 -48.43 -57.46
CA GLY A 23 19.47 -49.39 -56.95
C GLY A 23 18.81 -50.70 -56.49
N THR A 24 17.73 -50.60 -55.71
CA THR A 24 16.96 -51.77 -55.25
C THR A 24 16.31 -52.52 -56.41
N LEU A 25 15.77 -51.80 -57.40
CA LEU A 25 15.16 -52.40 -58.59
C LEU A 25 16.17 -53.17 -59.44
N ILE A 26 17.36 -52.61 -59.67
CA ILE A 26 18.46 -53.30 -60.37
C ILE A 26 18.88 -54.53 -59.59
N PHE A 27 19.03 -54.42 -58.27
CA PHE A 27 19.39 -55.55 -57.41
C PHE A 27 18.35 -56.68 -57.48
N VAL A 28 17.06 -56.35 -57.33
CA VAL A 28 15.96 -57.33 -57.43
C VAL A 28 15.93 -57.96 -58.82
N TRP A 29 16.14 -57.17 -59.88
CA TRP A 29 16.20 -57.69 -61.24
C TRP A 29 17.37 -58.68 -61.42
N LEU A 30 18.56 -58.36 -60.92
CA LEU A 30 19.74 -59.23 -60.99
C LEU A 30 19.51 -60.56 -60.24
N VAL A 31 18.94 -60.50 -59.04
CA VAL A 31 18.66 -61.70 -58.22
C VAL A 31 17.58 -62.57 -58.87
N ARG A 32 16.51 -61.97 -59.40
CA ARG A 32 15.41 -62.73 -60.00
C ARG A 32 15.75 -63.28 -61.39
N ASN A 33 16.60 -62.60 -62.13
CA ASN A 33 17.09 -63.04 -63.44
C ASN A 33 18.53 -63.58 -63.32
N TRP A 34 18.85 -64.24 -62.20
CA TRP A 34 20.21 -64.72 -61.92
C TRP A 34 20.71 -65.69 -62.97
N ASP A 35 19.83 -66.55 -63.52
CA ASP A 35 20.21 -67.49 -64.59
C ASP A 35 20.69 -66.78 -65.86
N LEU A 36 20.08 -65.63 -66.18
CA LEU A 36 20.47 -64.80 -67.31
C LEU A 36 21.79 -64.09 -67.03
N VAL A 37 21.96 -63.54 -65.83
CA VAL A 37 23.22 -62.91 -65.40
C VAL A 37 24.36 -63.93 -65.44
N TYR A 38 24.15 -65.12 -64.88
CA TYR A 38 25.11 -66.22 -64.87
C TYR A 38 25.51 -66.63 -66.29
N THR A 39 24.53 -66.77 -67.20
CA THR A 39 24.79 -67.16 -68.60
C THR A 39 25.56 -66.09 -69.38
N ILE A 40 25.36 -64.81 -69.06
CA ILE A 40 26.10 -63.71 -69.69
C ILE A 40 27.57 -63.70 -69.23
N PHE A 41 27.83 -63.90 -67.94
CA PHE A 41 29.16 -63.77 -67.37
C PHE A 41 29.99 -65.06 -67.38
N ASN A 42 29.37 -66.25 -67.44
CA ASN A 42 30.09 -67.51 -67.48
C ASN A 42 30.00 -68.20 -68.85
N PHE A 43 31.15 -68.55 -69.43
CA PHE A 43 31.25 -69.40 -70.63
C PHE A 43 31.83 -70.75 -70.20
N ASP A 44 30.95 -71.72 -69.97
CA ASP A 44 31.40 -73.11 -69.78
C ASP A 44 32.03 -73.62 -71.09
N SER A 45 33.10 -74.42 -70.98
CA SER A 45 33.90 -74.90 -72.12
C SER A 45 33.10 -75.68 -73.16
N ASP A 46 31.96 -76.23 -72.74
CA ASP A 46 31.14 -77.17 -73.52
C ASP A 46 29.92 -76.48 -74.16
N CYS A 47 29.73 -75.18 -73.93
CA CYS A 47 28.61 -74.40 -74.47
C CYS A 47 29.04 -73.54 -75.65
N THR A 48 28.40 -73.72 -76.81
CA THR A 48 28.65 -72.87 -77.98
C THR A 48 27.92 -71.53 -77.88
N LEU A 49 28.36 -70.54 -78.66
CA LEU A 49 27.67 -69.24 -78.75
C LEU A 49 26.22 -69.37 -79.21
N LEU A 50 25.90 -70.40 -80.00
CA LEU A 50 24.54 -70.68 -80.46
C LEU A 50 23.65 -71.12 -79.30
N ASP A 51 24.15 -72.02 -78.45
CA ASP A 51 23.41 -72.52 -77.28
C ASP A 51 23.02 -71.37 -76.32
N LYS A 52 23.91 -70.39 -76.14
CA LYS A 52 23.61 -69.20 -75.34
C LYS A 52 22.55 -68.30 -75.97
N LYS A 53 22.61 -68.10 -77.29
CA LYS A 53 21.59 -67.30 -78.00
C LYS A 53 20.22 -67.97 -77.90
N ASP A 54 20.18 -69.28 -78.05
CA ASP A 54 18.94 -70.05 -77.96
C ASP A 54 18.39 -70.06 -76.54
N PHE A 55 19.25 -70.16 -75.51
CA PHE A 55 18.85 -69.98 -74.11
C PHE A 55 18.21 -68.60 -73.86
N ILE A 56 18.87 -67.51 -74.27
CA ILE A 56 18.35 -66.14 -74.08
C ILE A 56 17.03 -65.97 -74.85
N ARG A 57 16.93 -66.50 -76.07
CA ARG A 57 15.72 -66.43 -76.88
C ARG A 57 14.55 -67.13 -76.19
N ASN A 58 14.78 -68.34 -75.68
CA ASN A 58 13.75 -69.11 -74.97
C ASN A 58 13.37 -68.44 -73.65
N TYR A 59 14.35 -67.89 -72.92
CA TYR A 59 14.13 -67.16 -71.66
C TYR A 59 13.14 -65.98 -71.82
N TYR A 60 13.24 -65.24 -72.92
CA TYR A 60 12.33 -64.12 -73.20
C TYR A 60 11.07 -64.53 -73.98
N ALA A 61 11.04 -65.69 -74.62
CA ALA A 61 9.87 -66.15 -75.38
C ALA A 61 8.66 -66.45 -74.48
N GLU A 62 8.91 -66.96 -73.27
CA GLU A 62 7.86 -67.34 -72.31
C GLU A 62 7.41 -66.17 -71.42
N LYS A 63 8.16 -65.06 -71.43
CA LYS A 63 7.99 -63.94 -70.49
C LYS A 63 7.38 -62.72 -71.16
N VAL A 64 6.24 -62.25 -70.62
CA VAL A 64 5.68 -60.94 -71.01
C VAL A 64 6.50 -59.84 -70.35
N ALA A 65 7.33 -59.14 -71.13
CA ALA A 65 8.28 -58.14 -70.64
C ALA A 65 7.68 -57.12 -69.65
N TRP A 66 6.48 -56.61 -69.95
CA TRP A 66 5.81 -55.63 -69.09
C TRP A 66 5.35 -56.19 -67.74
N GLN A 67 4.91 -57.45 -67.70
CA GLN A 67 4.52 -58.11 -66.46
C GLN A 67 5.73 -58.38 -65.57
N GLU A 68 6.84 -58.81 -66.17
CA GLU A 68 8.08 -59.06 -65.44
C GLU A 68 8.65 -57.78 -64.82
N ILE A 69 8.66 -56.67 -65.57
CA ILE A 69 9.10 -55.37 -65.06
C ILE A 69 8.17 -54.89 -63.94
N GLY A 70 6.86 -54.98 -64.12
CA GLY A 70 5.89 -54.60 -63.09
C GLY A 70 6.05 -55.40 -61.80
N TYR A 71 6.27 -56.72 -61.91
CA TYR A 71 6.51 -57.58 -60.76
C TYR A 71 7.83 -57.25 -60.04
N ASN A 72 8.90 -56.95 -60.79
CA ASN A 72 10.16 -56.49 -60.22
C ASN A 72 10.01 -55.16 -59.47
N ILE A 73 9.21 -54.23 -60.01
CA ILE A 73 8.88 -52.96 -59.35
C ILE A 73 8.17 -53.19 -58.02
N ILE A 74 7.17 -54.08 -58.00
CA ILE A 74 6.41 -54.39 -56.77
C ILE A 74 7.32 -55.04 -55.71
N ILE A 75 8.15 -56.01 -56.10
CA ILE A 75 9.10 -56.63 -55.18
C ILE A 75 10.12 -55.62 -54.68
N ALA A 76 10.71 -54.81 -55.56
CA ALA A 76 11.67 -53.78 -55.16
C ALA A 76 11.05 -52.78 -54.18
N PHE A 77 9.81 -52.38 -54.41
CA PHE A 77 9.07 -51.53 -53.49
C PHE A 77 8.84 -52.22 -52.13
N GLY A 78 8.48 -53.50 -52.11
CA GLY A 78 8.32 -54.29 -50.89
C GLY A 78 9.62 -54.43 -50.10
N VAL A 79 10.74 -54.73 -50.77
CA VAL A 79 12.09 -54.81 -50.16
C VAL A 79 12.50 -53.45 -49.59
N MET A 80 12.20 -52.36 -50.31
CA MET A 80 12.49 -51.01 -49.84
C MET A 80 11.68 -50.67 -48.58
N LEU A 81 10.37 -50.96 -48.56
CA LEU A 81 9.52 -50.77 -47.38
C LEU A 81 10.02 -51.59 -46.19
N LEU A 82 10.38 -52.85 -46.41
CA LEU A 82 10.94 -53.73 -45.39
C LEU A 82 12.25 -53.15 -44.82
N SER A 83 13.13 -52.66 -45.69
CA SER A 83 14.40 -52.04 -45.30
C SER A 83 14.17 -50.78 -44.44
N TYR A 84 13.22 -49.92 -44.82
CA TYR A 84 12.83 -48.78 -43.99
C TYR A 84 12.24 -49.21 -42.64
N GLY A 85 11.41 -50.25 -42.62
CA GLY A 85 10.89 -50.85 -41.40
C GLY A 85 12.01 -51.32 -40.47
N LEU A 86 13.00 -52.03 -41.00
CA LEU A 86 14.20 -52.47 -40.27
C LEU A 86 15.01 -51.28 -39.70
N ILE A 87 15.15 -50.19 -40.45
CA ILE A 87 15.82 -48.97 -39.96
C ILE A 87 15.05 -48.36 -38.78
N ILE A 88 13.71 -48.28 -38.88
CA ILE A 88 12.88 -47.76 -37.79
C ILE A 88 12.99 -48.65 -36.55
N ILE A 89 12.92 -49.97 -36.73
CA ILE A 89 13.08 -50.94 -35.64
C ILE A 89 14.46 -50.80 -35.00
N SER A 90 15.52 -50.71 -35.81
CA SER A 90 16.89 -50.50 -35.33
C SER A 90 17.00 -49.21 -34.50
N ARG A 91 16.42 -48.10 -34.98
CA ARG A 91 16.36 -46.85 -34.22
C ARG A 91 15.57 -46.99 -32.93
N LEU A 92 14.46 -47.73 -32.93
CA LEU A 92 13.67 -47.99 -31.74
C LEU A 92 14.49 -48.80 -30.71
N VAL A 93 15.17 -49.86 -31.16
CA VAL A 93 16.05 -50.67 -30.31
C VAL A 93 17.17 -49.81 -29.71
N VAL A 94 17.83 -48.97 -30.51
CA VAL A 94 18.88 -48.06 -30.03
C VAL A 94 18.31 -47.06 -29.01
N ASN A 95 17.14 -46.48 -29.29
CA ASN A 95 16.52 -45.52 -28.36
C ASN A 95 16.11 -46.17 -27.04
N VAL A 96 15.49 -47.35 -27.09
CA VAL A 96 15.14 -48.14 -25.89
C VAL A 96 16.40 -48.53 -25.12
N THR A 97 17.46 -48.94 -25.82
CA THR A 97 18.72 -49.31 -25.20
C THR A 97 19.33 -48.10 -24.49
N ASN A 98 19.43 -46.96 -25.17
CA ASN A 98 20.03 -45.74 -24.62
C ASN A 98 19.21 -45.15 -23.48
N HIS A 99 17.88 -45.21 -23.54
CA HIS A 99 17.02 -44.55 -22.58
C HIS A 99 16.59 -45.44 -21.40
N ASN A 100 16.49 -46.76 -21.59
CA ASN A 100 16.01 -47.67 -20.56
C ASN A 100 17.09 -48.64 -20.07
N ILE A 101 17.90 -49.21 -20.97
CA ILE A 101 18.84 -50.27 -20.63
C ILE A 101 20.13 -49.68 -20.07
N ILE A 102 20.77 -48.75 -20.78
CA ILE A 102 22.02 -48.10 -20.38
C ILE A 102 21.90 -47.43 -19.00
N PRO A 103 20.87 -46.62 -18.67
CA PRO A 103 20.78 -46.03 -17.34
C PRO A 103 20.56 -47.08 -16.24
N ARG A 104 19.77 -48.12 -16.48
CA ARG A 104 19.58 -49.22 -15.50
C ARG A 104 20.84 -50.07 -15.30
N MET A 105 21.63 -50.27 -16.35
CA MET A 105 22.93 -50.93 -16.25
C MET A 105 23.94 -50.04 -15.55
N ASN A 106 23.99 -48.75 -15.88
CA ASN A 106 24.87 -47.77 -15.23
C ASN A 106 24.52 -47.59 -13.75
N GLU A 107 23.24 -47.63 -13.37
CA GLU A 107 22.80 -47.61 -11.97
C GLU A 107 23.36 -48.80 -11.19
N LYS A 108 23.44 -49.99 -11.81
CA LYS A 108 23.99 -51.19 -11.17
C LYS A 108 25.52 -51.25 -11.19
N THR A 109 26.16 -50.80 -12.27
CA THR A 109 27.62 -50.88 -12.46
C THR A 109 28.36 -49.70 -11.82
N VAL A 110 27.73 -48.53 -11.73
CA VAL A 110 28.33 -47.29 -11.23
C VAL A 110 27.71 -46.89 -9.89
N SER A 111 27.62 -47.83 -8.97
CA SER A 111 27.32 -47.50 -7.56
C SER A 111 28.50 -46.82 -6.85
N LYS A 112 29.69 -46.69 -7.49
CA LYS A 112 30.89 -46.18 -6.82
C LYS A 112 31.58 -44.91 -7.36
N LEU A 113 31.47 -44.50 -8.64
CA LEU A 113 32.38 -43.41 -9.09
C LEU A 113 31.95 -42.44 -10.21
N VAL A 114 30.77 -42.57 -10.82
CA VAL A 114 30.33 -41.57 -11.83
C VAL A 114 28.94 -41.07 -11.45
N VAL A 115 28.91 -39.84 -10.95
CA VAL A 115 27.67 -39.16 -10.63
C VAL A 115 26.88 -39.02 -11.93
N ASN A 116 25.73 -39.68 -12.00
CA ASN A 116 24.80 -39.60 -13.13
C ASN A 116 24.65 -38.14 -13.55
N LYS A 117 24.81 -37.81 -14.84
CA LYS A 117 24.68 -36.44 -15.37
C LYS A 117 23.39 -35.77 -14.90
N ASN A 118 22.30 -36.53 -14.75
CA ASN A 118 21.06 -36.02 -14.18
C ASN A 118 21.19 -35.61 -12.71
N ARG A 119 21.93 -36.37 -11.90
CA ARG A 119 22.24 -36.01 -10.51
C ARG A 119 23.18 -34.80 -10.46
N PHE A 120 24.13 -34.68 -11.38
CA PHE A 120 24.96 -33.48 -11.51
C PHE A 120 24.12 -32.25 -11.88
N GLU A 121 23.26 -32.33 -12.89
CA GLU A 121 22.38 -31.22 -13.30
C GLU A 121 21.36 -30.88 -12.22
N THR A 122 20.85 -31.87 -11.48
CA THR A 122 19.96 -31.63 -10.33
C THR A 122 20.70 -30.94 -9.22
N VAL A 123 21.89 -31.42 -8.83
CA VAL A 123 22.72 -30.77 -7.82
C VAL A 123 23.13 -29.35 -8.25
N LYS A 124 23.45 -29.14 -9.53
CA LYS A 124 23.74 -27.83 -10.09
C LYS A 124 22.53 -26.89 -10.01
N LYS A 125 21.35 -27.36 -10.41
CA LYS A 125 20.09 -26.61 -10.32
C LYS A 125 19.76 -26.27 -8.86
N THR A 126 19.86 -27.24 -7.96
CA THR A 126 19.61 -27.02 -6.53
C THR A 126 20.63 -26.05 -5.93
N ARG A 127 21.90 -26.12 -6.33
CA ARG A 127 22.92 -25.14 -5.95
C ARG A 127 22.56 -23.75 -6.44
N ASP A 128 22.14 -23.62 -7.69
CA ASP A 128 21.75 -22.33 -8.28
C ASP A 128 20.50 -21.75 -7.58
N GLU A 129 19.52 -22.60 -7.25
CA GLU A 129 18.36 -22.24 -6.43
C GLU A 129 18.77 -21.79 -5.01
N TYR A 130 19.74 -22.46 -4.37
CA TYR A 130 20.27 -22.03 -3.08
C TYR A 130 21.00 -20.70 -3.16
N PHE A 131 21.75 -20.42 -4.24
CA PHE A 131 22.39 -19.12 -4.43
C PHE A 131 21.37 -17.99 -4.56
N ILE A 132 20.29 -18.21 -5.32
CA ILE A 132 19.19 -17.23 -5.43
C ILE A 132 18.56 -17.00 -4.07
N ARG A 133 18.25 -18.06 -3.31
CA ARG A 133 17.69 -17.93 -1.95
C ARG A 133 18.63 -17.22 -0.99
N ILE A 134 19.94 -17.48 -1.05
CA ILE A 134 20.92 -16.78 -0.21
C ILE A 134 20.90 -15.29 -0.54
N GLN A 135 20.89 -14.93 -1.82
CA GLN A 135 20.83 -13.53 -2.25
C GLN A 135 19.52 -12.85 -1.79
N GLU A 136 18.37 -13.52 -1.90
CA GLU A 136 17.09 -13.01 -1.38
C GLU A 136 17.13 -12.82 0.15
N ILE A 137 17.76 -13.76 0.89
CA ILE A 137 17.93 -13.65 2.34
C ILE A 137 18.86 -12.48 2.69
N GLU A 138 19.98 -12.31 1.96
CA GLU A 138 20.89 -11.18 2.17
C GLU A 138 20.18 -9.84 1.95
N GLU A 139 19.39 -9.71 0.89
CA GLU A 139 18.57 -8.52 0.64
C GLU A 139 17.54 -8.29 1.77
N GLN A 140 16.89 -9.35 2.25
CA GLN A 140 15.98 -9.26 3.39
C GLN A 140 16.70 -8.85 4.69
N VAL A 141 17.89 -9.37 4.95
CA VAL A 141 18.70 -8.99 6.11
C VAL A 141 19.07 -7.51 6.04
N VAL A 142 19.56 -7.03 4.88
CA VAL A 142 19.90 -5.62 4.69
C VAL A 142 18.68 -4.72 4.90
N THR A 143 17.52 -5.08 4.34
CA THR A 143 16.29 -4.29 4.54
C THR A 143 15.80 -4.32 5.99
N LEU A 144 15.94 -5.45 6.69
CA LEU A 144 15.62 -5.56 8.10
C LEU A 144 16.59 -4.75 8.97
N GLU A 145 17.88 -4.75 8.68
CA GLU A 145 18.87 -3.92 9.37
C GLU A 145 18.60 -2.43 9.15
N GLN A 146 18.24 -2.01 7.93
CA GLN A 146 17.82 -0.65 7.65
C GLN A 146 16.56 -0.27 8.45
N LYS A 147 15.55 -1.14 8.50
CA LYS A 147 14.36 -0.91 9.33
C LYS A 147 14.71 -0.84 10.82
N ASN A 148 15.58 -1.71 11.30
CA ASN A 148 15.99 -1.77 12.70
C ASN A 148 16.82 -0.55 13.10
N THR A 149 17.69 -0.05 12.22
CA THR A 149 18.42 1.21 12.44
C THR A 149 17.50 2.41 12.45
N LEU A 150 16.48 2.46 11.57
CA LEU A 150 15.45 3.51 11.61
C LEU A 150 14.62 3.43 12.90
N LEU A 151 14.17 2.25 13.30
CA LEU A 151 13.43 2.05 14.55
C LEU A 151 14.27 2.41 15.79
N LYS A 152 15.57 2.10 15.78
CA LYS A 152 16.49 2.53 16.86
C LYS A 152 16.61 4.05 16.92
N LYS A 153 16.73 4.73 15.77
CA LYS A 153 16.73 6.20 15.73
C LYS A 153 15.43 6.78 16.27
N GLN A 154 14.29 6.25 15.85
CA GLN A 154 12.99 6.68 16.34
C GLN A 154 12.83 6.43 17.85
N ASN A 155 13.25 5.28 18.36
CA ASN A 155 13.23 5.01 19.80
C ASN A 155 14.13 5.97 20.59
N ILE A 156 15.29 6.36 20.04
CA ILE A 156 16.16 7.37 20.66
C ILE A 156 15.43 8.72 20.69
N GLU A 157 14.85 9.16 19.57
CA GLU A 157 14.07 10.41 19.49
C GLU A 157 12.87 10.41 20.44
N ASP A 158 12.14 9.30 20.53
CA ASP A 158 11.00 9.17 21.43
C ASP A 158 11.46 9.13 22.90
N THR A 159 12.60 8.50 23.21
CA THR A 159 13.19 8.53 24.55
C THR A 159 13.64 9.94 24.92
N GLU A 160 14.23 10.70 23.99
CA GLU A 160 14.59 12.10 24.20
C GLU A 160 13.36 12.98 24.41
N ARG A 161 12.28 12.76 23.64
CA ARG A 161 10.98 13.42 23.86
C ARG A 161 10.42 13.10 25.24
N ILE A 162 10.39 11.82 25.63
CA ILE A 162 9.90 11.39 26.95
C ILE A 162 10.74 12.03 28.06
N ASN A 163 12.07 12.06 27.92
CA ASN A 163 12.94 12.72 28.90
C ASN A 163 12.71 14.25 28.96
N GLY A 164 12.44 14.89 27.82
CA GLY A 164 12.06 16.30 27.76
C GLY A 164 10.70 16.57 28.43
N LEU A 165 9.72 15.71 28.18
CA LEU A 165 8.42 15.73 28.84
C LEU A 165 8.55 15.51 30.35
N ASN A 166 9.32 14.52 30.79
CA ASN A 166 9.57 14.25 32.21
C ASN A 166 10.24 15.44 32.90
N LYS A 167 11.23 16.09 32.29
CA LYS A 167 11.81 17.34 32.82
C LYS A 167 10.77 18.46 32.93
N THR A 168 9.82 18.51 32.01
CA THR A 168 8.74 19.50 32.04
C THR A 168 7.73 19.18 33.14
N ILE A 169 7.41 17.90 33.34
CA ILE A 169 6.57 17.40 34.42
C ILE A 169 7.25 17.67 35.77
N GLU A 170 8.52 17.35 35.95
CA GLU A 170 9.28 17.63 37.18
C GLU A 170 9.29 19.14 37.51
N ARG A 171 9.43 20.01 36.50
CA ARG A 171 9.30 21.46 36.70
C ARG A 171 7.89 21.85 37.11
N HIS A 172 6.86 21.28 36.47
CA HIS A 172 5.48 21.54 36.84
C HIS A 172 5.13 21.03 38.23
N GLU A 173 5.60 19.85 38.60
CA GLU A 173 5.44 19.27 39.93
C GLU A 173 6.14 20.14 40.97
N SER A 174 7.40 20.53 40.74
CA SER A 174 8.12 21.42 41.65
C SER A 174 7.43 22.78 41.82
N ASN A 175 6.95 23.38 40.71
CA ASN A 175 6.16 24.61 40.74
C ASN A 175 4.81 24.40 41.45
N SER A 176 4.18 23.23 41.30
CA SER A 176 2.91 22.91 41.95
C SER A 176 3.08 22.67 43.45
N ILE A 177 4.20 22.07 43.86
CA ILE A 177 4.57 21.86 45.26
C ILE A 177 4.88 23.22 45.90
N GLU A 178 5.59 24.11 45.21
CA GLU A 178 5.81 25.48 45.67
C GLU A 178 4.51 26.28 45.75
N SER A 179 3.59 26.07 44.80
CA SER A 179 2.27 26.68 44.84
C SER A 179 1.41 26.10 45.97
N MET A 180 1.49 24.79 46.23
CA MET A 180 0.81 24.12 47.34
C MET A 180 1.36 24.55 48.70
N SER A 181 2.67 24.77 48.83
CA SER A 181 3.25 25.30 50.08
C SER A 181 2.80 26.74 50.31
N LYS A 182 2.75 27.57 49.27
CA LYS A 182 2.16 28.92 49.35
C LYS A 182 0.68 28.87 49.72
N ILE A 183 -0.09 27.91 49.19
CA ILE A 183 -1.50 27.70 49.55
C ILE A 183 -1.63 27.21 51.00
N SER A 184 -0.76 26.32 51.48
CA SER A 184 -0.78 25.87 52.88
C SER A 184 -0.43 26.99 53.84
N ASP A 185 0.55 27.83 53.49
CA ASP A 185 0.90 29.03 54.25
C ASP A 185 -0.27 30.02 54.26
N PHE A 186 -0.95 30.20 53.12
CA PHE A 186 -2.14 31.03 53.04
C PHE A 186 -3.29 30.46 53.89
N LYS A 187 -3.48 29.14 53.87
CA LYS A 187 -4.50 28.45 54.67
C LYS A 187 -4.23 28.56 56.16
N SER A 188 -2.97 28.48 56.60
CA SER A 188 -2.61 28.69 58.00
C SER A 188 -2.89 30.13 58.46
N LYS A 189 -2.61 31.13 57.60
CA LYS A 189 -3.00 32.53 57.84
C LYS A 189 -4.51 32.73 57.83
N LEU A 190 -5.23 31.97 57.02
CA LEU A 190 -6.69 31.99 56.96
C LEU A 190 -7.32 31.41 58.23
N ASP A 191 -6.78 30.29 58.75
CA ASP A 191 -7.20 29.69 60.01
C ASP A 191 -6.95 30.62 61.20
N ASP A 192 -5.83 31.37 61.19
CA ASP A 192 -5.54 32.36 62.23
C ASP A 192 -6.49 33.57 62.13
N THR A 193 -6.81 34.04 60.92
CA THR A 193 -7.84 35.08 60.74
C THR A 193 -9.25 34.59 61.04
N GLU A 194 -9.56 33.32 60.81
CA GLU A 194 -10.85 32.72 61.17
C GLU A 194 -10.98 32.58 62.69
N LYS A 195 -9.90 32.26 63.41
CA LYS A 195 -9.86 32.31 64.88
C LYS A 195 -10.02 33.73 65.40
N ASP A 196 -9.37 34.72 64.79
CA ASP A 196 -9.51 36.13 65.16
C ASP A 196 -10.94 36.64 64.89
N LEU A 197 -11.56 36.19 63.79
CA LEU A 197 -12.93 36.52 63.43
C LEU A 197 -13.94 35.79 64.31
N ALA A 198 -13.68 34.56 64.73
CA ALA A 198 -14.46 33.86 65.75
C ALA A 198 -14.37 34.58 67.10
N PHE A 199 -13.19 35.08 67.48
CA PHE A 199 -13.02 35.92 68.66
C PHE A 199 -13.79 37.23 68.55
N SER A 200 -13.73 37.92 67.42
CA SER A 200 -14.49 39.17 67.20
C SER A 200 -16.00 38.92 67.20
N LYS A 201 -16.45 37.79 66.67
CA LYS A 201 -17.87 37.37 66.67
C LYS A 201 -18.37 37.04 68.08
N ILE A 202 -17.54 36.43 68.93
CA ILE A 202 -17.88 36.19 70.34
C ILE A 202 -17.96 37.52 71.12
N VAL A 203 -17.05 38.46 70.84
CA VAL A 203 -17.10 39.81 71.42
C VAL A 203 -18.35 40.57 70.95
N LEU A 204 -18.70 40.45 69.67
CA LEU A 204 -19.92 41.03 69.12
C LEU A 204 -21.19 40.42 69.71
N LEU A 205 -21.29 39.10 69.85
CA LEU A 205 -22.45 38.45 70.47
C LEU A 205 -22.63 38.87 71.94
N LYS A 206 -21.53 39.06 72.67
CA LYS A 206 -21.55 39.58 74.05
C LYS A 206 -21.98 41.05 74.10
N SER A 207 -21.63 41.85 73.09
CA SER A 207 -22.14 43.22 72.93
C SER A 207 -23.63 43.24 72.53
N GLU A 208 -24.07 42.27 71.74
CA GLU A 208 -25.44 42.13 71.24
C GLU A 208 -26.44 41.75 72.36
N GLU A 209 -26.02 40.93 73.33
CA GLU A 209 -26.81 40.66 74.55
C GLU A 209 -26.99 41.92 75.42
N THR A 210 -26.01 42.83 75.41
CA THR A 210 -26.10 44.11 76.13
C THR A 210 -27.04 45.08 75.41
N ILE A 211 -27.07 45.04 74.07
CA ILE A 211 -27.93 45.88 73.23
C ILE A 211 -29.39 45.39 73.24
N LYS A 212 -29.65 44.08 73.27
CA LYS A 212 -31.01 43.51 73.37
C LYS A 212 -31.72 43.84 74.68
N LYS A 213 -30.98 44.13 75.76
CA LYS A 213 -31.56 44.60 77.03
C LYS A 213 -31.98 46.07 77.01
N ASN A 214 -31.38 46.90 76.14
CA ASN A 214 -31.72 48.32 75.99
C ASN A 214 -32.74 48.60 74.86
N ASN A 215 -32.91 47.68 73.89
CA ASN A 215 -33.82 47.89 72.75
C ASN A 215 -35.31 47.60 73.02
N LYS A 216 -35.68 47.14 74.22
CA LYS A 216 -37.09 47.01 74.62
C LYS A 216 -37.76 48.38 74.81
N ASP A 217 -36.98 49.41 75.15
CA ASP A 217 -37.46 50.79 75.37
C ASP A 217 -37.50 51.63 74.07
N LEU A 218 -36.85 51.19 72.98
CA LEU A 218 -36.83 51.87 71.68
C LEU A 218 -37.95 51.40 70.72
N THR A 219 -38.53 50.23 70.96
CA THR A 219 -39.59 49.65 70.12
C THR A 219 -40.91 50.43 70.27
N ASP A 220 -41.16 51.05 71.43
CA ASP A 220 -42.32 51.92 71.66
C ASP A 220 -42.18 53.30 70.97
N LEU A 221 -40.95 53.74 70.67
CA LEU A 221 -40.69 55.00 69.95
C LEU A 221 -40.80 54.82 68.42
N TYR A 222 -40.44 53.64 67.90
CA TYR A 222 -40.44 53.31 66.48
C TYR A 222 -41.86 53.26 65.89
N ASN A 223 -42.83 52.75 66.67
CA ASN A 223 -44.24 52.69 66.26
C ASN A 223 -44.93 54.07 66.22
N LEU A 224 -44.36 55.09 66.89
CA LEU A 224 -44.88 56.46 66.86
C LEU A 224 -44.39 57.24 65.61
N ILE A 225 -43.20 56.90 65.10
CA ILE A 225 -42.56 57.58 63.97
C ILE A 225 -43.03 57.02 62.61
N PHE A 226 -43.30 55.70 62.54
CA PHE A 226 -43.80 55.07 61.30
C PHE A 226 -45.23 55.50 60.93
N GLY A 227 -46.07 55.83 61.92
CA GLY A 227 -47.40 56.43 61.67
C GLY A 227 -47.35 57.84 61.06
N PHE A 228 -46.21 58.53 61.12
CA PHE A 228 -46.03 59.88 60.59
C PHE A 228 -45.45 59.90 59.16
N LEU A 229 -44.77 58.83 58.74
CA LEU A 229 -44.11 58.74 57.42
C LEU A 229 -44.97 58.11 56.34
N ASP A 230 -46.00 57.34 56.72
CA ASP A 230 -46.94 56.70 55.79
C ASP A 230 -47.90 57.73 55.12
N GLN A 231 -47.96 58.95 55.63
CA GLN A 231 -48.77 60.04 55.07
C GLN A 231 -48.05 60.85 53.96
N LYS A 232 -46.79 60.52 53.62
CA LYS A 232 -45.98 61.36 52.72
C LYS A 232 -45.32 60.67 51.52
N PHE A 233 -45.61 59.39 51.27
CA PHE A 233 -45.05 58.64 50.14
C PHE A 233 -46.06 58.31 49.02
N GLU A 234 -47.16 59.07 48.91
CA GLU A 234 -48.09 59.01 47.77
C GLU A 234 -47.64 59.86 46.55
N THR A 235 -46.44 60.39 46.54
CA THR A 235 -45.88 61.11 45.39
C THR A 235 -44.49 60.58 45.08
N LEU A 236 -44.41 59.57 44.20
CA LEU A 236 -43.41 59.44 43.12
C LEU A 236 -43.58 58.08 42.41
N LYS A 237 -44.28 58.12 41.27
CA LYS A 237 -44.25 57.10 40.21
C LYS A 237 -43.00 57.33 39.34
N VAL A 238 -42.18 56.30 39.12
CA VAL A 238 -41.14 56.25 38.07
C VAL A 238 -41.07 54.77 37.61
N SER A 239 -41.61 54.40 36.44
CA SER A 239 -41.11 54.44 35.05
C SER A 239 -40.06 53.36 34.71
N PRO A 240 -40.24 52.57 33.62
CA PRO A 240 -39.31 51.54 33.17
C PRO A 240 -38.21 52.11 32.26
N TYR A 241 -37.25 51.27 31.89
CA TYR A 241 -35.98 51.52 31.15
C TYR A 241 -34.79 51.88 32.03
N GLN A 242 -34.09 50.84 32.50
CA GLN A 242 -32.66 50.95 32.76
C GLN A 242 -31.96 50.59 31.45
N GLU A 243 -31.29 51.58 30.85
CA GLU A 243 -30.35 51.39 29.76
C GLU A 243 -29.28 50.39 30.22
N PHE A 244 -29.13 49.29 29.49
CA PHE A 244 -27.96 48.43 29.64
C PHE A 244 -26.76 49.21 29.10
N ASP A 245 -25.87 49.61 30.01
CA ASP A 245 -24.61 50.28 29.65
C ASP A 245 -23.64 49.22 29.13
N ILE A 246 -23.63 49.06 27.80
CA ILE A 246 -22.75 48.12 27.11
C ILE A 246 -21.46 48.86 26.80
N PRO A 247 -20.29 48.31 27.18
CA PRO A 247 -19.01 48.87 26.79
C PRO A 247 -18.97 49.18 25.30
N LEU A 248 -18.58 50.40 24.94
CA LEU A 248 -18.54 50.90 23.56
C LEU A 248 -17.76 49.94 22.63
N GLU A 249 -16.73 49.29 23.16
CA GLU A 249 -15.89 48.33 22.47
C GLU A 249 -16.68 47.11 21.97
N ILE A 250 -17.67 46.64 22.73
CA ILE A 250 -18.52 45.50 22.34
C ILE A 250 -19.54 45.95 21.28
N LYS A 251 -20.09 47.16 21.45
CA LYS A 251 -21.06 47.72 20.50
C LYS A 251 -20.43 47.92 19.12
N ASP A 252 -19.23 48.48 19.07
CA ASP A 252 -18.48 48.70 17.82
C ASP A 252 -18.18 47.38 17.11
N VAL A 253 -17.83 46.34 17.87
CA VAL A 253 -17.56 45.01 17.33
C VAL A 253 -18.81 44.38 16.73
N TYR A 254 -19.97 44.50 17.39
CA TYR A 254 -21.23 44.00 16.85
C TYR A 254 -21.65 44.71 15.57
N SER A 255 -21.57 46.04 15.52
CA SER A 255 -21.86 46.77 14.29
C SER A 255 -20.87 46.44 13.17
N ASN A 256 -19.60 46.17 13.48
CA ASN A 256 -18.62 45.74 12.49
C ASN A 256 -18.85 44.30 11.99
N LEU A 257 -19.27 43.36 12.86
CA LEU A 257 -19.68 42.02 12.46
C LEU A 257 -20.90 42.08 11.55
N HIS A 258 -21.91 42.87 11.92
CA HIS A 258 -23.13 43.03 11.15
C HIS A 258 -22.88 43.71 9.80
N LYS A 259 -22.11 44.81 9.77
CA LYS A 259 -21.78 45.52 8.53
C LYS A 259 -21.01 44.65 7.54
N ASN A 260 -20.05 43.85 8.01
CA ASN A 260 -19.30 42.93 7.16
C ASN A 260 -20.15 41.74 6.65
N SER A 261 -21.26 41.41 7.32
CA SER A 261 -22.22 40.40 6.84
C SER A 261 -22.96 40.80 5.54
N SER A 262 -23.01 42.09 5.24
CA SER A 262 -23.57 42.60 3.98
C SER A 262 -22.61 42.40 2.79
N ASP A 263 -21.31 42.45 3.04
CA ASP A 263 -20.26 42.29 2.02
C ASP A 263 -19.82 40.82 1.85
N LEU A 264 -19.96 40.02 2.91
CA LEU A 264 -19.63 38.60 2.96
C LEU A 264 -20.83 37.83 3.53
N GLN A 265 -21.49 37.06 2.68
CA GLN A 265 -22.70 36.33 3.04
C GLN A 265 -22.44 35.46 4.29
N ASP A 266 -23.25 35.68 5.34
CA ASP A 266 -23.22 34.95 6.61
C ASP A 266 -21.95 35.17 7.47
N PHE A 267 -21.26 36.32 7.34
CA PHE A 267 -20.04 36.64 8.09
C PHE A 267 -20.16 36.53 9.62
N ASP A 268 -21.31 36.86 10.18
CA ASP A 268 -21.58 36.75 11.62
C ASP A 268 -21.84 35.30 12.04
N ALA A 269 -22.64 34.55 11.28
CA ALA A 269 -22.88 33.13 11.53
C ALA A 269 -21.58 32.30 11.45
N VAL A 270 -20.74 32.58 10.45
CA VAL A 270 -19.42 31.93 10.28
C VAL A 270 -18.49 32.22 11.47
N PHE A 271 -18.61 33.37 12.13
CA PHE A 271 -17.80 33.68 13.32
C PHE A 271 -18.17 32.75 14.48
N PHE A 272 -19.47 32.55 14.74
CA PHE A 272 -19.91 31.66 15.83
C PHE A 272 -19.55 30.20 15.52
N ASP A 273 -19.56 29.78 14.25
CA ASP A 273 -19.06 28.46 13.85
C ASP A 273 -17.56 28.28 14.13
N VAL A 274 -16.76 29.32 13.82
CA VAL A 274 -15.33 29.35 14.17
C VAL A 274 -15.15 29.29 15.68
N GLY A 275 -15.90 30.10 16.44
CA GLY A 275 -15.86 30.12 17.90
C GLY A 275 -16.12 28.74 18.51
N ARG A 276 -17.18 28.05 18.08
CA ARG A 276 -17.53 26.69 18.54
C ARG A 276 -16.42 25.66 18.29
N HIS A 277 -15.71 25.81 17.18
CA HIS A 277 -14.58 24.92 16.88
C HIS A 277 -13.36 25.24 17.76
N LEU A 278 -13.07 26.52 17.99
CA LEU A 278 -11.94 26.95 18.83
C LEU A 278 -12.16 26.65 20.32
N THR A 279 -13.40 26.68 20.81
CA THR A 279 -13.75 26.30 22.20
C THR A 279 -13.89 24.79 22.40
N GLY A 280 -13.86 24.00 21.32
CA GLY A 280 -13.99 22.54 21.38
C GLY A 280 -15.42 22.03 21.52
N GLU A 281 -16.43 22.88 21.31
CA GLU A 281 -17.85 22.49 21.30
C GLU A 281 -18.20 21.59 20.11
N THR A 282 -17.44 21.68 19.01
CA THR A 282 -17.58 20.78 17.85
C THR A 282 -16.28 20.01 17.59
N LYS A 283 -16.39 18.68 17.43
CA LYS A 283 -15.26 17.79 17.12
C LYS A 283 -14.96 17.64 15.63
N ASP A 284 -15.82 18.20 14.78
CA ASP A 284 -15.67 18.09 13.34
C ASP A 284 -14.55 19.00 12.84
N ARG A 285 -13.71 18.47 11.96
CA ARG A 285 -12.67 19.24 11.27
C ARG A 285 -13.34 20.20 10.29
N ALA A 286 -13.72 21.38 10.77
CA ALA A 286 -14.24 22.44 9.93
C ALA A 286 -13.10 23.05 9.11
N SER A 287 -13.21 23.02 7.78
CA SER A 287 -12.34 23.79 6.91
C SER A 287 -12.87 25.22 6.81
N PHE A 288 -12.27 26.14 7.55
CA PHE A 288 -12.62 27.56 7.47
C PHE A 288 -12.04 28.24 6.23
N ILE A 289 -12.84 29.06 5.57
CA ILE A 289 -12.36 29.87 4.44
C ILE A 289 -11.37 30.91 4.98
N SER A 290 -10.12 30.86 4.50
CA SER A 290 -9.01 31.71 5.00
C SER A 290 -9.35 33.21 5.06
N HIS A 291 -10.16 33.68 4.10
CA HIS A 291 -10.57 35.08 4.02
C HIS A 291 -11.39 35.56 5.23
N TYR A 292 -12.22 34.70 5.83
CA TYR A 292 -13.00 35.05 7.03
C TYR A 292 -12.10 35.15 8.26
N ILE A 293 -11.15 34.23 8.39
CA ILE A 293 -10.19 34.21 9.51
C ILE A 293 -9.33 35.48 9.50
N ASP A 294 -8.82 35.90 8.34
CA ASP A 294 -8.05 37.15 8.23
C ASP A 294 -8.88 38.36 8.71
N LYS A 295 -10.17 38.41 8.34
CA LYS A 295 -11.07 39.48 8.81
C LYS A 295 -11.36 39.42 10.31
N TYR A 296 -11.51 38.23 10.90
CA TYR A 296 -11.69 38.11 12.35
C TYR A 296 -10.42 38.48 13.13
N ILE A 297 -9.25 38.25 12.54
CA ILE A 297 -7.97 38.73 13.08
C ILE A 297 -7.92 40.26 13.01
N ASP A 298 -8.32 40.86 11.88
CA ASP A 298 -8.38 42.32 11.72
C ASP A 298 -9.35 42.98 12.71
N LEU A 299 -10.47 42.30 13.03
CA LEU A 299 -11.44 42.73 14.05
C LEU A 299 -10.98 42.43 15.49
N GLY A 300 -9.82 41.80 15.68
CA GLY A 300 -9.30 41.45 17.00
C GLY A 300 -10.13 40.39 17.73
N LEU A 301 -10.92 39.59 17.00
CA LEU A 301 -11.76 38.52 17.57
C LEU A 301 -11.01 37.19 17.68
N VAL A 302 -10.09 36.94 16.75
CA VAL A 302 -9.27 35.72 16.69
C VAL A 302 -7.80 36.13 16.67
N ALA A 303 -6.96 35.41 17.42
CA ALA A 303 -5.51 35.54 17.38
C ALA A 303 -4.87 34.30 16.76
N ASN A 304 -3.76 34.48 16.05
CA ASN A 304 -2.93 33.38 15.57
C ASN A 304 -1.63 33.33 16.39
N ASN A 305 -1.54 32.35 17.29
CA ASN A 305 -0.39 32.15 18.17
C ASN A 305 0.77 31.38 17.50
N GLY A 306 0.68 31.10 16.19
CA GLY A 306 1.71 30.38 15.44
C GLY A 306 2.95 31.23 15.14
N LYS A 307 4.13 30.76 15.56
CA LYS A 307 5.45 31.41 15.31
C LYS A 307 5.89 31.47 13.84
N ASN A 308 5.09 30.98 12.90
CA ASN A 308 5.47 30.90 11.48
C ASN A 308 4.60 31.83 10.63
N GLU A 309 5.13 33.01 10.32
CA GLU A 309 4.47 34.06 9.51
C GLU A 309 4.11 33.65 8.07
N LYS A 310 4.54 32.47 7.60
CA LYS A 310 4.40 32.05 6.19
C LYS A 310 3.31 31.02 5.90
N HIS A 311 2.57 30.56 6.90
CA HIS A 311 1.40 29.71 6.69
C HIS A 311 0.16 30.31 7.36
N LYS A 312 -0.37 31.37 6.74
CA LYS A 312 -1.77 31.76 6.89
C LYS A 312 -2.64 30.66 6.26
N GLY A 313 -2.93 29.62 7.03
CA GLY A 313 -3.67 28.49 6.51
C GLY A 313 -3.92 27.44 7.59
N LEU A 314 -5.07 27.57 8.24
CA LEU A 314 -5.87 26.49 8.79
C LEU A 314 -5.21 25.55 9.82
N GLY A 315 -5.46 25.87 11.09
CA GLY A 315 -6.03 24.85 11.98
C GLY A 315 -5.26 24.48 13.25
N GLY A 316 -4.02 24.95 13.43
CA GLY A 316 -3.22 24.55 14.60
C GLY A 316 -3.19 25.51 15.79
N ASN A 317 -3.20 26.83 15.52
CA ASN A 317 -2.80 27.84 16.52
C ASN A 317 -3.73 29.06 16.57
N LEU A 318 -5.01 28.88 16.20
CA LEU A 318 -6.00 29.95 16.34
C LEU A 318 -6.63 29.88 17.73
N GLU A 319 -6.79 31.02 18.38
CA GLU A 319 -7.47 31.14 19.67
C GLU A 319 -8.40 32.36 19.64
N LEU A 320 -9.51 32.31 20.38
CA LEU A 320 -10.35 33.49 20.59
C LEU A 320 -9.58 34.48 21.46
N THR A 321 -9.61 35.76 21.08
CA THR A 321 -9.12 36.82 21.98
C THR A 321 -10.10 37.00 23.15
N ALA A 322 -9.74 37.82 24.14
CA ALA A 322 -10.66 38.19 25.21
C ALA A 322 -11.96 38.82 24.64
N LEU A 323 -11.82 39.68 23.62
CA LEU A 323 -12.94 40.32 22.94
C LEU A 323 -13.76 39.30 22.14
N GLY A 324 -13.12 38.42 21.39
CA GLY A 324 -13.79 37.34 20.67
C GLY A 324 -14.53 36.38 21.59
N SER A 325 -13.97 36.08 22.77
CA SER A 325 -14.61 35.22 23.78
C SER A 325 -15.85 35.88 24.38
N ILE A 326 -15.79 37.19 24.66
CA ILE A 326 -16.95 37.95 25.15
C ILE A 326 -18.07 37.90 24.10
N VAL A 327 -17.76 38.30 22.86
CA VAL A 327 -18.71 38.34 21.73
C VAL A 327 -19.31 36.96 21.46
N PHE A 328 -18.49 35.90 21.51
CA PHE A 328 -18.94 34.52 21.34
C PHE A 328 -19.92 34.10 22.44
N ASN A 329 -19.58 34.35 23.71
CA ASN A 329 -20.43 34.00 24.85
C ASN A 329 -21.72 34.82 24.92
N SER A 330 -21.77 35.97 24.26
CA SER A 330 -22.93 36.86 24.20
C SER A 330 -23.69 36.76 22.87
N GLN A 331 -23.65 35.61 22.19
CA GLN A 331 -24.38 35.35 20.95
C GLN A 331 -25.87 35.71 21.05
N GLU A 332 -26.55 35.33 22.13
CA GLU A 332 -27.98 35.62 22.33
C GLU A 332 -28.25 37.13 22.35
N LEU A 333 -27.33 37.91 22.91
CA LEU A 333 -27.42 39.36 23.00
C LEU A 333 -27.13 40.04 21.65
N TYR A 334 -26.24 39.47 20.85
CA TYR A 334 -26.03 39.89 19.45
C TYR A 334 -27.28 39.68 18.59
N GLU A 335 -27.92 38.50 18.68
CA GLU A 335 -29.15 38.21 17.93
C GLU A 335 -30.30 39.14 18.34
N LEU A 336 -30.44 39.45 19.64
CA LEU A 336 -31.41 40.44 20.11
C LEU A 336 -31.14 41.83 19.49
N PHE A 337 -29.88 42.28 19.43
CA PHE A 337 -29.59 43.59 18.83
C PHE A 337 -29.82 43.64 17.34
N LYS A 338 -29.58 42.54 16.65
CA LYS A 338 -29.92 42.38 15.23
C LYS A 338 -31.43 42.43 15.02
N GLU A 339 -32.22 41.75 15.86
CA GLU A 339 -33.69 41.76 15.78
C GLU A 339 -34.29 43.15 16.04
N PHE A 340 -33.70 43.91 16.97
CA PHE A 340 -34.16 45.26 17.31
C PHE A 340 -33.51 46.39 16.49
N ASN A 341 -32.69 46.08 15.47
CA ASN A 341 -31.93 47.06 14.66
C ASN A 341 -31.12 48.05 15.52
N ILE A 342 -30.50 47.57 16.61
CA ILE A 342 -29.68 48.38 17.51
C ILE A 342 -28.24 48.52 16.97
N ILE A 343 -27.80 47.60 16.09
CA ILE A 343 -26.44 47.49 15.55
C ILE A 343 -26.38 47.50 14.03
#